data_AF-A0A673LM16-F1
#
_entry.id   AF-A0A673LM16-F1
#
_cell.length_a   1.000
_cell.length_b   1.000
_cell.length_c   1.000
_cell.angle_alpha   90.00
_cell.angle_beta   90.00
_cell.angle_gamma   90.00
#
_symmetry.space_group_name_H-M   'P 1'
#
loop_
_entity.id
_entity.type
_entity.pdbx_description
1 polymer ?
#
loop_
_entity_poly.entity_id
_entity_poly.type
_entity_poly.pdbx_seq_one_letter_code
_entity_poly.pdbx_strand_id
1 'polypeptide(L)'
;NKSDDCACVLGHYIKDLTVLERDLSKTVILDNAPHTFPYHLMNMIPIKSWVGDQEDRELQKLIPYMEKLVHALTFNHPGQLVF
;
A
#
# COMPACT_ATOMS: atom_id res chain seq x y z
N ASN A 1 11.56 6.96 17.75
CA ASN A 1 12.74 6.47 17.00
C ASN A 1 12.27 5.57 15.86
N LYS A 2 11.83 6.15 14.73
CA LYS A 2 11.16 5.39 13.65
C LYS A 2 11.47 6.03 12.29
N SER A 3 12.76 6.16 11.95
CA SER A 3 13.19 6.88 10.74
C SER A 3 14.41 6.29 10.04
N ASP A 4 14.89 5.11 10.44
CA ASP A 4 16.12 4.55 9.88
C ASP A 4 15.89 3.69 8.61
N ASP A 5 14.63 3.40 8.25
CA ASP A 5 14.27 2.56 7.10
C ASP A 5 13.76 3.35 5.87
N CYS A 6 13.88 4.68 5.86
CA CYS A 6 13.40 5.51 4.73
C CYS A 6 14.53 6.27 4.06
N ALA A 7 14.71 6.06 2.76
CA ALA A 7 15.64 6.85 1.95
C ALA A 7 15.04 8.24 1.70
N CYS A 8 15.74 9.30 2.11
CA CYS A 8 15.32 10.67 1.82
C CYS A 8 15.77 11.08 0.41
N VAL A 9 14.83 11.22 -0.52
CA VAL A 9 15.09 11.66 -1.90
C VAL A 9 14.36 12.99 -2.13
N LEU A 10 15.12 14.05 -2.45
CA LEU A 10 14.57 15.40 -2.69
C LEU A 10 13.68 15.94 -1.55
N GLY A 11 13.95 15.56 -0.29
CA GLY A 11 13.15 15.98 0.87
C GLY A 11 11.92 15.12 1.16
N HIS A 12 11.69 14.06 0.39
CA HIS A 12 10.62 13.09 0.62
C HIS A 12 11.19 11.77 1.18
N TYR A 13 10.51 11.20 2.17
CA TYR A 13 10.81 9.87 2.67
C TYR A 13 10.23 8.83 1.72
N ILE A 14 11.12 8.12 1.03
CA ILE A 14 10.77 7.04 0.12
C ILE A 14 10.78 5.72 0.88
N LYS A 15 9.71 4.97 0.71
CA LYS A 15 9.55 3.63 1.25
C LYS A 15 9.82 2.63 0.12
N ASP A 16 11.05 2.14 0.06
CA ASP A 16 11.44 1.13 -0.90
C ASP A 16 11.09 -0.27 -0.36
N LEU A 17 10.17 -0.98 -1.01
CA LEU A 17 9.76 -2.33 -0.58
C LEU A 17 10.85 -3.39 -0.79
N THR A 18 11.90 -3.11 -1.57
CA THR A 18 13.00 -4.07 -1.78
C THR A 18 13.71 -4.43 -0.47
N VAL A 19 13.70 -3.52 0.52
CA VAL A 19 14.30 -3.75 1.85
C VAL A 19 13.59 -4.83 2.66
N LEU A 20 12.37 -5.22 2.27
CA LEU A 20 11.61 -6.26 2.96
C LEU A 20 12.13 -7.67 2.65
N GLU A 21 12.95 -7.83 1.60
CA GLU A 21 13.47 -9.12 1.13
C GLU A 21 12.36 -10.17 0.91
N ARG A 22 11.22 -9.72 0.38
CA ARG A 22 10.06 -10.57 0.05
C ARG A 22 9.78 -10.60 -1.44
N ASP A 23 9.06 -11.64 -1.86
CA ASP A 23 8.52 -11.72 -3.21
C ASP A 23 7.51 -10.57 -3.44
N LEU A 24 7.91 -9.58 -4.23
CA LEU A 24 7.07 -8.42 -4.55
C LEU A 24 5.84 -8.82 -5.38
N SER A 25 5.85 -9.97 -6.08
CA SER A 25 4.64 -10.47 -6.76
C SER A 25 3.55 -10.96 -5.79
N LYS A 26 3.89 -11.03 -4.49
CA LYS A 26 3.03 -11.43 -3.36
C LYS A 26 3.04 -10.41 -2.21
N THR A 27 3.50 -9.19 -2.46
CA THR A 27 3.56 -8.14 -1.45
C THR A 27 2.68 -6.96 -1.88
N VAL A 28 1.86 -6.46 -0.97
CA VAL A 28 1.09 -5.21 -1.17
C VAL A 28 1.31 -4.24 -0.02
N ILE A 29 1.24 -2.96 -0.32
CA ILE A 29 1.24 -1.86 0.63
C ILE A 29 -0.15 -1.21 0.65
N LEU A 30 -0.64 -0.97 1.87
CA LEU A 30 -1.80 -0.14 2.14
C LEU A 30 -1.29 1.21 2.66
N ASP A 31 -1.50 2.30 1.90
CA ASP A 31 -1.01 3.61 2.32
C ASP A 31 -1.90 4.75 1.78
N ASN A 32 -1.92 5.87 2.50
CA ASN A 32 -2.64 7.09 2.14
C ASN A 32 -1.75 8.14 1.44
N ALA A 33 -0.45 7.84 1.26
CA ALA A 33 0.55 8.74 0.69
C ALA A 33 1.24 8.11 -0.54
N PRO A 34 0.58 8.12 -1.72
CA PRO A 34 1.11 7.46 -2.93
C PRO A 34 2.46 7.99 -3.40
N HIS A 35 2.78 9.24 -3.08
CA HIS A 35 4.08 9.85 -3.39
C HIS A 35 5.26 9.20 -2.65
N THR A 36 5.03 8.36 -1.63
CA THR A 36 6.09 7.71 -0.86
C THR A 36 6.55 6.36 -1.44
N PHE A 37 5.85 5.82 -2.45
CA PHE A 37 6.18 4.54 -3.12
C PHE A 37 6.33 4.69 -4.65
N PRO A 38 7.15 5.63 -5.15
CA PRO A 38 7.25 5.89 -6.59
C PRO A 38 7.70 4.68 -7.41
N TYR A 39 8.41 3.72 -6.79
CA TYR A 39 8.94 2.53 -7.46
C TYR A 39 8.01 1.31 -7.39
N HIS A 40 6.99 1.34 -6.54
CA HIS A 40 6.16 0.18 -6.19
C HIS A 40 4.66 0.45 -6.37
N LEU A 41 4.30 1.29 -7.33
CA LEU A 41 2.90 1.69 -7.58
C LEU A 41 1.97 0.50 -7.85
N MET A 42 2.48 -0.55 -8.49
CA MET A 42 1.69 -1.77 -8.77
C MET A 42 1.41 -2.60 -7.52
N ASN A 43 2.18 -2.40 -6.45
CA ASN A 43 1.99 -3.05 -5.16
C ASN A 43 1.12 -2.22 -4.22
N MET A 44 0.70 -1.02 -4.62
CA MET A 44 0.00 -0.08 -3.76
C MET A 44 -1.52 -0.17 -3.91
N ILE A 45 -2.18 -0.35 -2.77
CA ILE A 45 -3.61 -0.17 -2.62
C ILE A 45 -3.81 1.17 -1.89
N PRO A 46 -4.24 2.23 -2.60
CA PRO A 46 -4.47 3.53 -1.98
C PRO A 46 -5.65 3.45 -1.01
N ILE A 47 -5.48 4.07 0.16
CA ILE A 47 -6.57 4.23 1.13
C ILE A 47 -6.75 5.69 1.51
N LYS A 48 -7.96 6.03 1.93
CA LYS A 48 -8.28 7.36 2.42
C LYS A 48 -7.59 7.60 3.77
N SER A 49 -7.10 8.82 3.98
CA SER A 49 -6.66 9.27 5.30
C SER A 49 -7.82 9.28 6.28
N TRP A 50 -7.63 8.64 7.44
CA TRP A 50 -8.58 8.76 8.53
C TRP A 50 -8.49 10.15 9.17
N VAL A 51 -9.64 10.79 9.36
CA VAL A 51 -9.76 12.17 9.88
C VAL A 51 -10.53 12.24 11.21
N GLY A 52 -10.70 11.11 11.89
CA GLY A 52 -11.39 11.04 13.19
C GLY A 52 -12.87 10.64 13.13
N ASP A 53 -13.39 10.30 11.95
CA ASP A 53 -14.78 9.84 11.80
C ASP A 53 -14.95 8.45 12.43
N GLN A 54 -15.90 8.32 13.37
CA GLN A 54 -16.23 7.05 14.04
C GLN A 54 -17.10 6.14 13.18
N GLU A 55 -17.77 6.70 12.17
CA GLU A 55 -18.54 5.96 11.18
C GLU A 55 -17.70 5.54 9.96
N ASP A 56 -16.39 5.83 9.95
CA ASP A 56 -15.49 5.32 8.93
C ASP A 56 -15.48 3.78 8.94
N ARG A 57 -15.65 3.19 7.76
CA ARG A 57 -15.63 1.74 7.52
C ARG A 57 -14.68 1.36 6.39
N GLU A 58 -13.79 2.25 5.95
CA GLU A 58 -12.96 2.03 4.76
C GLU A 58 -12.07 0.80 4.90
N LEU A 59 -11.47 0.57 6.07
CA LEU A 59 -10.69 -0.64 6.33
C LEU A 59 -11.54 -1.92 6.30
N GLN A 60 -12.80 -1.86 6.73
CA GLN A 60 -13.68 -3.03 6.68
C GLN A 60 -14.08 -3.37 5.24
N LYS A 61 -14.24 -2.37 4.38
CA LYS A 61 -14.52 -2.56 2.95
C LYS A 61 -13.39 -3.30 2.21
N LEU A 62 -12.17 -3.28 2.76
CA LEU A 62 -11.01 -3.99 2.18
C LEU A 62 -11.01 -5.49 2.46
N ILE A 63 -11.70 -5.97 3.50
CA ILE A 63 -11.72 -7.40 3.86
C ILE A 63 -12.06 -8.31 2.66
N PRO A 64 -13.19 -8.14 1.94
CA PRO A 64 -13.52 -9.01 0.81
C PRO A 64 -12.54 -8.88 -0.35
N TYR A 65 -11.81 -7.77 -0.43
CA TYR A 65 -10.75 -7.60 -1.42
C TYR A 65 -9.49 -8.38 -1.05
N MET A 66 -9.07 -8.32 0.23
CA MET A 66 -7.93 -9.07 0.73
C MET A 66 -8.15 -10.58 0.63
N GLU A 67 -9.35 -11.07 0.90
CA GLU A 67 -9.71 -12.49 0.73
C GLU A 67 -9.51 -12.96 -0.73
N LYS A 68 -9.89 -12.13 -1.71
CA LYS A 68 -9.65 -12.44 -3.13
C LYS A 68 -8.17 -12.45 -3.49
N LEU A 69 -7.39 -11.52 -2.91
CA LEU A 69 -5.96 -11.41 -3.16
C LEU A 69 -5.18 -12.62 -2.66
N VAL A 70 -5.56 -13.20 -1.52
CA VAL A 70 -4.94 -14.43 -0.97
C VAL A 70 -5.01 -15.60 -1.95
N HIS A 71 -6.07 -15.66 -2.77
CA HIS A 71 -6.25 -16.72 -3.77
C HIS A 71 -5.66 -16.38 -5.15
N ALA A 72 -5.15 -15.16 -5.36
CA ALA A 72 -4.53 -14.78 -6.61
C ALA A 72 -3.10 -15.36 -6.72
N LEU A 73 -2.76 -15.92 -7.88
CA LEU A 73 -1.43 -16.48 -8.15
C LEU A 73 -0.34 -15.41 -8.25
N THR A 74 -0.72 -14.21 -8.69
CA THR A 74 0.13 -13.01 -8.83
C THR A 74 -0.75 -11.77 -8.69
N PHE A 75 -0.23 -10.70 -8.06
CA PHE A 75 -0.87 -9.39 -8.12
C PHE A 75 -0.85 -8.85 -9.55
N ASN A 76 -1.98 -8.98 -10.26
CA ASN A 76 -2.22 -8.28 -11.53
C ASN A 76 -3.41 -7.33 -11.29
N HIS A 77 -3.18 -6.03 -11.39
CA HIS A 77 -4.22 -5.00 -11.33
C HIS A 77 -4.69 -4.63 -12.75
N PRO A 78 -5.75 -5.25 -13.30
CA PRO A 78 -6.51 -4.62 -14.37
C PRO A 78 -7.45 -3.60 -13.73
N GLY A 79 -6.96 -2.37 -13.56
CA GLY A 79 -7.80 -1.27 -13.12
C GLY A 79 -7.69 -0.96 -11.62
N GLN A 80 -7.40 0.30 -11.40
CA GLN A 80 -7.40 1.06 -10.17
C GLN A 80 -8.67 0.74 -9.35
N LEU A 81 -8.53 0.11 -8.18
CA LEU A 81 -9.58 0.12 -7.18
C LEU A 81 -9.50 1.44 -6.43
N VAL A 82 -10.38 2.37 -6.81
CA VAL A 82 -10.63 3.58 -6.04
C VAL A 82 -11.71 3.21 -5.03
N PHE A 83 -11.34 3.18 -3.74
CA PHE A 83 -12.29 3.16 -2.63
C PHE A 83 -12.62 4.60 -2.23
#